data_AF-A0AA42KJ53-F1
#
_entry.id   AF-A0AA42KJ53-F1
#
_cell.length_a   1.000
_cell.length_b   1.000
_cell.length_c   1.000
_cell.angle_alpha   90.00
_cell.angle_beta   90.00
_cell.angle_gamma   90.00
#
_symmetry.space_group_name_H-M   'P 1'
#
loop_
_entity.id
_entity.type
_entity.pdbx_description
1 polymer ?
#
loop_
_entity_poly.entity_id
_entity_poly.type
_entity_poly.pdbx_seq_one_letter_code
_entity_poly.pdbx_strand_id
1 'polypeptide(L)'
;MTDYPITTALISTDLAIGWQTALGLTVELTPIEESAHIIRSWNGRARNLAADEFKLLACTISSSEDMRPPAISRMWPGATFTMVPPAELSDVIQPGATSRTLIRPAYPGTVRCVTRTYEPVPFTLIGDRIVSLTAPATEPVRVYFRPILNLFVTEPWSTSTHEQNAEVSWSLTAEEEGFF
;
A
#
# COMPACT_ATOMS: atom_id res chain seq x y z
N MET A 1 -4.87 15.84 25.40
CA MET A 1 -5.91 15.10 24.68
C MET A 1 -5.43 15.09 23.23
N THR A 2 -4.85 14.00 22.78
CA THR A 2 -4.37 13.89 21.39
C THR A 2 -5.61 13.83 20.52
N ASP A 3 -5.90 14.93 19.80
CA ASP A 3 -6.90 14.93 18.75
C ASP A 3 -6.45 13.92 17.70
N TYR A 4 -7.04 12.73 17.73
CA TYR A 4 -7.02 11.87 16.57
C TYR A 4 -8.05 12.48 15.62
N PRO A 5 -7.65 13.13 14.51
CA PRO A 5 -8.62 13.56 13.52
C PRO A 5 -9.36 12.30 13.10
N ILE A 6 -10.70 12.32 13.23
CA ILE A 6 -11.56 11.25 12.76
C ILE A 6 -11.53 11.32 11.23
N THR A 7 -10.44 10.84 10.65
CA THR A 7 -10.16 10.76 9.23
C THR A 7 -9.47 9.43 9.04
N THR A 8 -10.00 8.60 8.16
CA THR A 8 -9.31 7.36 7.78
C THR A 8 -7.88 7.67 7.34
N ALA A 9 -6.94 6.79 7.68
CA ALA A 9 -5.58 6.93 7.18
C ALA A 9 -5.53 6.66 5.67
N LEU A 10 -6.46 5.87 5.11
CA LEU A 10 -6.51 5.58 3.69
C LEU A 10 -6.82 6.84 2.88
N ILE A 11 -6.03 7.07 1.82
CA ILE A 11 -6.19 8.23 0.95
C ILE A 11 -6.55 7.72 -0.44
N SER A 12 -7.72 8.10 -0.95
CA SER A 12 -8.07 7.95 -2.36
C SER A 12 -9.05 9.05 -2.73
N THR A 13 -8.61 9.97 -3.58
CA THR A 13 -9.46 11.04 -4.11
C THR A 13 -10.57 10.48 -4.98
N ASP A 14 -10.28 9.36 -5.66
CA ASP A 14 -11.22 8.77 -6.61
C ASP A 14 -12.40 8.05 -5.96
N LEU A 15 -12.16 7.43 -4.81
CA LEU A 15 -13.19 6.77 -4.02
C LEU A 15 -13.89 7.75 -3.06
N ALA A 16 -13.39 8.99 -2.94
CA ALA A 16 -13.90 10.01 -2.04
C ALA A 16 -14.09 9.51 -0.59
N ILE A 17 -13.14 8.70 -0.12
CA ILE A 17 -13.25 8.04 1.18
C ILE A 17 -13.03 9.07 2.29
N GLY A 18 -13.97 9.11 3.22
CA GLY A 18 -13.91 9.92 4.42
C GLY A 18 -14.27 9.08 5.65
N TRP A 19 -14.36 9.74 6.80
CA TRP A 19 -14.64 9.06 8.06
C TRP A 19 -16.02 8.39 8.11
N GLN A 20 -16.99 8.91 7.35
CA GLN A 20 -18.35 8.35 7.27
C GLN A 20 -18.44 7.08 6.41
N THR A 21 -17.41 6.79 5.63
CA THR A 21 -17.37 5.72 4.62
C THR A 21 -16.26 4.69 4.91
N ALA A 22 -15.64 4.76 6.09
CA ALA A 22 -14.48 3.96 6.47
C ALA A 22 -14.38 3.78 8.00
N LEU A 23 -15.50 3.54 8.69
CA LEU A 23 -15.55 3.28 10.12
C LEU A 23 -14.96 1.89 10.44
N GLY A 24 -15.36 0.87 9.68
CA GLY A 24 -14.88 -0.51 9.77
C GLY A 24 -13.88 -0.89 8.68
N LEU A 25 -13.06 0.06 8.22
CA LEU A 25 -12.22 -0.13 7.03
C LEU A 25 -11.16 -1.22 7.23
N THR A 26 -11.16 -2.19 6.32
CA THR A 26 -10.15 -3.23 6.15
C THR A 26 -9.51 -3.10 4.78
N VAL A 27 -8.18 -3.14 4.75
CA VAL A 27 -7.39 -3.14 3.51
C VAL A 27 -6.46 -4.32 3.55
N GLU A 28 -6.68 -5.27 2.65
CA GLU A 28 -5.84 -6.42 2.47
C GLU A 28 -4.95 -6.21 1.24
N LEU A 29 -3.66 -6.56 1.37
CA LEU A 29 -2.68 -6.50 0.29
C LEU A 29 -1.99 -7.86 0.19
N THR A 30 -2.07 -8.49 -0.98
CA THR A 30 -1.47 -9.81 -1.23
C THR A 30 -0.67 -9.77 -2.53
N PRO A 31 0.46 -10.48 -2.65
CA PRO A 31 1.17 -10.60 -3.93
C PRO A 31 0.33 -11.36 -4.96
N ILE A 32 0.30 -10.87 -6.20
CA ILE A 32 -0.34 -11.56 -7.33
C ILE A 32 0.55 -12.75 -7.74
N GLU A 33 -0.02 -13.95 -7.78
CA GLU A 33 0.75 -15.16 -8.09
C GLU A 33 1.28 -15.16 -9.52
N GLU A 34 0.44 -14.76 -10.48
CA GLU A 34 0.78 -14.67 -11.91
C GLU A 34 1.88 -13.64 -12.20
N SER A 35 2.13 -12.73 -11.27
CA SER A 35 3.17 -11.70 -11.38
C SER A 35 4.59 -12.24 -11.12
N ALA A 36 4.69 -13.48 -10.60
CA ALA A 36 5.96 -14.14 -10.33
C ALA A 36 6.42 -15.03 -11.50
N HIS A 37 7.71 -14.97 -11.83
CA HIS A 37 8.33 -15.87 -12.82
C HIS A 37 9.36 -16.77 -12.13
N ILE A 38 8.91 -17.93 -11.64
CA ILE A 38 9.74 -18.82 -10.82
C ILE A 38 10.37 -19.91 -11.69
N ILE A 39 11.71 -19.93 -11.76
CA ILE A 39 12.49 -20.98 -12.45
C ILE A 39 13.42 -21.68 -11.47
N ARG A 40 13.66 -22.97 -11.68
CA ARG A 40 14.70 -23.73 -10.97
C ARG A 40 16.06 -23.55 -11.64
N SER A 41 17.05 -23.19 -10.83
CA SER A 41 18.44 -23.20 -11.25
C SER A 41 19.00 -24.63 -11.28
N TRP A 42 20.20 -24.79 -11.86
CA TRP A 42 20.86 -26.09 -12.05
C TRP A 42 21.05 -26.90 -10.76
N ASN A 43 21.13 -26.23 -9.60
CA ASN A 43 21.26 -26.88 -8.28
C ASN A 43 19.89 -27.12 -7.59
N GLY A 44 18.78 -26.96 -8.31
CA GLY A 44 17.42 -27.13 -7.80
C GLY A 44 16.86 -25.94 -7.02
N ARG A 45 17.62 -24.86 -6.79
CA ARG A 45 17.11 -23.66 -6.09
C ARG A 45 16.12 -22.90 -6.98
N ALA A 46 14.91 -22.69 -6.46
CA ALA A 46 13.92 -21.83 -7.09
C ALA A 46 14.32 -20.35 -6.95
N ARG A 47 14.19 -19.59 -8.04
CA ARG A 47 14.43 -18.15 -8.09
C ARG A 47 13.31 -17.47 -8.86
N ASN A 48 12.78 -16.38 -8.30
CA ASN A 48 11.91 -15.48 -9.04
C ASN A 48 12.78 -14.59 -9.94
N LEU A 49 12.56 -14.67 -11.25
CA LEU A 49 13.23 -13.90 -12.30
C LEU A 49 12.37 -12.73 -12.81
N ALA A 50 11.16 -12.53 -12.28
CA ALA A 50 10.39 -11.34 -12.57
C ALA A 50 11.18 -10.09 -12.15
N ALA A 51 11.18 -9.08 -13.03
CA ALA A 51 11.71 -7.76 -12.69
C ALA A 51 10.93 -7.21 -11.48
N ASP A 52 11.57 -6.34 -10.69
CA ASP A 52 10.95 -5.84 -9.46
C ASP A 52 9.67 -5.03 -9.76
N GLU A 53 9.61 -4.41 -10.94
CA GLU A 53 8.48 -3.66 -11.48
C GLU A 53 7.24 -4.52 -11.74
N PHE A 54 7.42 -5.83 -11.96
CA PHE A 54 6.31 -6.77 -12.20
C PHE A 54 5.84 -7.49 -10.93
N LYS A 55 6.39 -7.18 -9.75
CA LYS A 55 5.97 -7.82 -8.49
C LYS A 55 4.77 -7.09 -7.89
N LEU A 56 3.61 -7.28 -8.52
CA LEU A 56 2.37 -6.53 -8.29
C LEU A 56 1.55 -7.10 -7.11
N LEU A 57 0.70 -6.24 -6.53
CA LEU A 57 -0.18 -6.58 -5.41
C LEU A 57 -1.65 -6.61 -5.84
N ALA A 58 -2.39 -7.62 -5.38
CA ALA A 58 -3.84 -7.58 -5.29
C ALA A 58 -4.23 -6.84 -4.02
N CYS A 59 -5.34 -6.12 -4.09
CA CYS A 59 -5.89 -5.34 -2.99
C CYS A 59 -7.39 -5.57 -2.86
N THR A 60 -7.80 -5.93 -1.64
CA THR A 60 -9.22 -5.98 -1.27
C THR A 60 -9.48 -4.89 -0.25
N ILE A 61 -10.39 -3.98 -0.58
CA ILE A 61 -10.81 -2.87 0.27
C ILE A 61 -12.25 -3.13 0.67
N SER A 62 -12.52 -3.23 1.95
CA SER A 62 -13.88 -3.41 2.46
C SER A 62 -14.10 -2.58 3.70
N SER A 63 -15.35 -2.24 3.96
CA SER A 63 -15.74 -1.57 5.19
C SER A 63 -17.16 -1.95 5.56
N SER A 64 -17.42 -1.97 6.86
CA SER A 64 -18.72 -2.27 7.46
C SER A 64 -19.10 -1.19 8.45
N GLU A 65 -20.38 -1.14 8.81
CA GLU A 65 -20.92 -0.18 9.79
C GLU A 65 -20.73 1.29 9.39
N ASP A 66 -20.63 1.56 8.09
CA ASP A 66 -20.45 2.91 7.57
C ASP A 66 -21.75 3.69 7.59
N MET A 67 -21.66 5.01 7.73
CA MET A 67 -22.82 5.91 7.65
C MET A 67 -23.22 6.18 6.19
N ARG A 68 -22.28 6.07 5.25
CA ARG A 68 -22.47 6.37 3.83
C ARG A 68 -21.57 5.49 2.95
N PRO A 69 -21.98 5.15 1.72
CA PRO A 69 -21.09 4.50 0.78
C PRO A 69 -20.05 5.49 0.22
N PRO A 70 -18.86 5.02 -0.16
CA PRO A 70 -17.90 5.79 -0.95
C PRO A 70 -18.37 5.97 -2.40
N ALA A 71 -17.60 6.70 -3.21
CA ALA A 71 -17.87 6.94 -4.63
C ALA A 71 -17.55 5.74 -5.54
N ILE A 72 -17.97 4.54 -5.16
CA ILE A 72 -17.68 3.27 -5.87
C ILE A 72 -18.57 3.02 -7.10
N SER A 73 -19.67 3.76 -7.28
CA SER A 73 -20.60 3.50 -8.39
C SER A 73 -20.00 3.66 -9.80
N ARG A 74 -18.87 4.36 -9.92
CA ARG A 74 -18.12 4.51 -11.18
C ARG A 74 -17.00 3.48 -11.37
N MET A 75 -16.73 2.66 -10.35
CA MET A 75 -15.61 1.73 -10.30
C MET A 75 -15.97 0.37 -10.89
N TRP A 76 -16.37 0.35 -12.16
CA TRP A 76 -16.64 -0.90 -12.87
C TRP A 76 -15.35 -1.70 -13.10
N PRO A 77 -15.43 -3.03 -13.30
CA PRO A 77 -14.26 -3.81 -13.71
C PRO A 77 -13.54 -3.17 -14.90
N GLY A 78 -12.23 -2.96 -14.77
CA GLY A 78 -11.38 -2.23 -15.70
C GLY A 78 -11.25 -0.72 -15.43
N ALA A 79 -12.02 -0.14 -14.50
CA ALA A 79 -11.81 1.22 -14.05
C ALA A 79 -10.53 1.31 -13.21
N THR A 80 -9.81 2.43 -13.32
CA THR A 80 -8.56 2.67 -12.59
C THR A 80 -8.73 3.75 -11.52
N PHE A 81 -7.95 3.64 -10.45
CA PHE A 81 -7.90 4.63 -9.38
C PHE A 81 -6.57 4.59 -8.64
N THR A 82 -6.22 5.70 -7.97
CA THR A 82 -5.04 5.76 -7.11
C THR A 82 -5.42 5.66 -5.63
N MET A 83 -4.58 4.98 -4.86
CA MET A 83 -4.75 4.80 -3.42
C MET A 83 -3.42 4.86 -2.66
N VAL A 84 -3.46 5.43 -1.46
CA VAL A 84 -2.45 5.24 -0.42
C VAL A 84 -3.07 4.39 0.70
N PRO A 85 -2.75 3.09 0.80
CA PRO A 85 -3.32 2.22 1.82
C PRO A 85 -2.82 2.61 3.21
N PRO A 86 -3.56 2.28 4.29
CA PRO A 86 -3.13 2.53 5.65
C PRO A 86 -1.95 1.63 6.05
N ALA A 87 -1.83 0.46 5.42
CA ALA A 87 -0.72 -0.47 5.63
C ALA A 87 0.60 0.12 5.13
N GLU A 88 1.66 -0.06 5.93
CA GLU A 88 3.02 0.29 5.54
C GLU A 88 3.71 -0.91 4.88
N LEU A 89 4.50 -0.63 3.85
CA LEU A 89 5.51 -1.56 3.37
C LEU A 89 6.84 -1.30 4.07
N SER A 90 7.70 -2.30 4.06
CA SER A 90 9.02 -2.21 4.67
C SER A 90 10.12 -2.66 3.71
N ASP A 91 11.29 -2.06 3.89
CA ASP A 91 12.52 -2.42 3.20
C ASP A 91 13.73 -2.25 4.14
N VAL A 92 14.92 -2.61 3.69
CA VAL A 92 16.14 -2.58 4.50
C VAL A 92 17.32 -1.99 3.73
N ILE A 93 18.02 -1.05 4.39
CA ILE A 93 19.36 -0.63 4.01
C ILE A 93 20.34 -1.48 4.81
N GLN A 94 21.13 -2.27 4.10
CA GLN A 94 22.13 -3.16 4.72
C GLN A 94 23.33 -2.35 5.27
N PRO A 95 24.06 -2.87 6.26
CA PRO A 95 25.29 -2.23 6.74
C PRO A 95 26.26 -1.94 5.59
N GLY A 96 26.88 -0.76 5.62
CA GLY A 96 27.79 -0.26 4.59
C GLY A 96 27.11 0.42 3.40
N ALA A 97 25.79 0.24 3.22
CA ALA A 97 25.04 0.97 2.20
C ALA A 97 24.58 2.35 2.71
N THR A 98 24.47 3.31 1.80
CA THR A 98 24.00 4.67 2.08
C THR A 98 22.62 4.95 1.55
N SER A 99 22.12 4.16 0.59
CA SER A 99 20.83 4.40 -0.05
C SER A 99 20.11 3.12 -0.43
N ARG A 100 18.79 3.25 -0.62
CA ARG A 100 17.91 2.19 -1.10
C ARG A 100 16.82 2.79 -1.98
N THR A 101 16.62 2.20 -3.15
CA THR A 101 15.46 2.47 -4.00
C THR A 101 14.31 1.60 -3.54
N LEU A 102 13.21 2.23 -3.16
CA LEU A 102 11.98 1.56 -2.74
C LEU A 102 11.29 0.92 -3.94
N ILE A 103 10.70 -0.25 -3.71
CA ILE A 103 9.95 -0.99 -4.75
C ILE A 103 8.76 -0.20 -5.31
N ARG A 104 8.18 0.71 -4.51
CA ARG A 104 7.04 1.55 -4.88
C ARG A 104 7.27 3.00 -4.48
N PRO A 105 6.64 3.98 -5.16
CA PRO A 105 6.63 5.36 -4.71
C PRO A 105 6.06 5.46 -3.30
N ALA A 106 6.74 6.20 -2.42
CA ALA A 106 6.30 6.47 -1.07
C ALA A 106 5.44 7.75 -1.03
N TYR A 107 4.35 7.70 -0.28
CA TYR A 107 3.56 8.89 -0.02
C TYR A 107 4.37 9.89 0.84
N PRO A 108 4.50 11.16 0.44
CA PRO A 108 5.30 12.15 1.15
C PRO A 108 4.95 12.24 2.65
N GLY A 109 5.99 12.30 3.49
CA GLY A 109 5.84 12.42 4.94
C GLY A 109 5.54 11.10 5.68
N THR A 110 5.40 9.97 4.99
CA THR A 110 5.15 8.66 5.63
C THR A 110 6.41 7.81 5.83
N VAL A 111 7.52 8.18 5.19
CA VAL A 111 8.76 7.43 5.26
C VAL A 111 9.38 7.57 6.66
N ARG A 112 9.83 6.45 7.22
CA ARG A 112 10.57 6.39 8.47
C ARG A 112 11.74 5.42 8.36
N CYS A 113 12.91 5.85 8.81
CA CYS A 113 14.10 5.01 8.92
C CYS A 113 14.41 4.78 10.38
N VAL A 114 14.52 3.52 10.79
CA VAL A 114 14.79 3.14 12.17
C VAL A 114 15.79 2.00 12.27
N THR A 115 16.57 1.98 13.33
CA THR A 115 17.48 0.88 13.66
C THR A 115 16.71 -0.36 14.12
N ARG A 116 17.44 -1.44 14.48
CA ARG A 116 16.84 -2.63 15.09
C ARG A 116 16.15 -2.34 16.43
N THR A 117 16.62 -1.32 17.16
CA THR A 117 16.06 -0.87 18.45
C THR A 117 14.96 0.18 18.29
N TYR A 118 14.51 0.46 17.07
CA TYR A 118 13.55 1.51 16.73
C TYR A 118 14.03 2.95 16.99
N GLU A 119 15.35 3.16 17.06
CA GLU A 119 15.90 4.51 17.12
C GLU A 119 15.82 5.16 15.73
N PRO A 120 15.36 6.43 15.63
CA PRO A 120 15.22 7.11 14.35
C PRO A 120 16.59 7.40 13.73
N VAL A 121 16.73 7.10 12.44
CA VAL A 121 17.93 7.37 11.66
C VAL A 121 17.66 8.53 10.71
N PRO A 122 18.48 9.60 10.70
CA PRO A 122 18.33 10.70 9.75
C PRO A 122 18.44 10.22 8.30
N PHE A 123 17.50 10.65 7.47
CA PHE A 123 17.45 10.29 6.06
C PHE A 123 16.93 11.47 5.22
N THR A 124 17.11 11.37 3.92
CA THR A 124 16.52 12.24 2.90
C THR A 124 15.81 11.38 1.88
N LEU A 125 14.55 11.71 1.58
CA LEU A 125 13.83 11.13 0.46
C LEU A 125 14.12 11.96 -0.79
N ILE A 126 14.75 11.34 -1.79
CA ILE A 126 15.02 11.93 -3.09
C ILE A 126 13.91 11.46 -4.05
N GLY A 127 13.11 12.41 -4.52
CA GLY A 127 11.89 12.12 -5.27
C GLY A 127 10.86 11.45 -4.36
N ASP A 128 10.30 10.34 -4.83
CA ASP A 128 9.31 9.52 -4.13
C ASP A 128 9.82 8.08 -3.83
N ARG A 129 11.02 7.69 -4.30
CA ARG A 129 11.49 6.31 -4.23
C ARG A 129 12.86 6.11 -3.60
N ILE A 130 13.73 7.11 -3.58
CA ILE A 130 15.12 6.89 -3.13
C ILE A 130 15.28 7.41 -1.71
N VAL A 131 15.53 6.50 -0.77
CA VAL A 131 15.87 6.84 0.61
C VAL A 131 17.39 6.85 0.75
N SER A 132 17.95 8.00 1.11
CA SER A 132 19.39 8.18 1.33
C SER A 132 19.68 8.55 2.78
N LEU A 133 20.62 7.86 3.40
CA LEU A 133 21.18 8.19 4.70
C LEU A 133 22.29 9.24 4.54
N THR A 134 22.58 9.97 5.62
CA THR A 134 23.68 10.95 5.64
C THR A 134 25.07 10.31 5.73
N ALA A 135 25.13 9.07 6.21
CA ALA A 135 26.36 8.27 6.33
C ALA A 135 26.04 6.78 6.07
N PRO A 136 27.04 5.95 5.74
CA PRO A 136 26.83 4.51 5.58
C PRO A 136 26.22 3.89 6.84
N ALA A 137 25.25 3.01 6.66
CA ALA A 137 24.60 2.31 7.76
C ALA A 137 25.63 1.46 8.53
N THR A 138 25.72 1.64 9.85
CA THR A 138 26.60 0.82 10.71
C THR A 138 25.95 -0.52 11.09
N GLU A 139 24.62 -0.57 11.05
CA GLU A 139 23.77 -1.73 11.29
C GLU A 139 22.59 -1.73 10.30
N PRO A 140 21.79 -2.81 10.18
CA PRO A 140 20.64 -2.82 9.28
C PRO A 140 19.61 -1.74 9.65
N VAL A 141 19.35 -0.80 8.73
CA VAL A 141 18.34 0.25 8.91
C VAL A 141 17.05 -0.20 8.20
N ARG A 142 15.96 -0.28 8.96
CA ARG A 142 14.62 -0.60 8.45
C ARG A 142 13.98 0.67 7.95
N VAL A 143 13.45 0.60 6.74
CA VAL A 143 12.66 1.67 6.13
C VAL A 143 11.21 1.22 6.14
N TYR A 144 10.31 2.04 6.64
CA TYR A 144 8.87 1.85 6.49
C TYR A 144 8.30 3.04 5.73
N PHE A 145 7.29 2.79 4.91
CA PHE A 145 6.62 3.82 4.11
C PHE A 145 5.23 3.36 3.70
N ARG A 146 4.33 4.30 3.40
CA ARG A 146 3.04 3.99 2.79
C ARG A 146 3.17 4.13 1.28
N PRO A 147 2.91 3.08 0.47
CA PRO A 147 3.07 3.15 -0.98
C PRO A 147 1.95 3.97 -1.62
N ILE A 148 2.23 4.57 -2.78
CA ILE A 148 1.20 5.04 -3.71
C ILE A 148 0.96 3.89 -4.69
N LEU A 149 -0.28 3.38 -4.72
CA LEU A 149 -0.70 2.28 -5.58
C LEU A 149 -1.61 2.83 -6.69
N ASN A 150 -1.30 2.46 -7.92
CA ASN A 150 -2.23 2.60 -9.05
C ASN A 150 -2.91 1.26 -9.23
N LEU A 151 -4.24 1.26 -9.17
CA LEU A 151 -5.03 0.04 -9.13
C LEU A 151 -6.05 0.04 -10.26
N PHE A 152 -6.38 -1.14 -10.76
CA PHE A 152 -7.53 -1.36 -11.62
C PHE A 152 -8.49 -2.35 -10.97
N VAL A 153 -9.79 -2.10 -11.12
CA VAL A 153 -10.84 -2.94 -10.53
C VAL A 153 -10.92 -4.25 -11.29
N THR A 154 -10.82 -5.38 -10.59
CA THR A 154 -10.85 -6.71 -11.19
C THR A 154 -12.22 -7.38 -11.08
N GLU A 155 -12.91 -7.16 -9.96
CA GLU A 155 -14.19 -7.77 -9.67
C GLU A 155 -15.29 -6.71 -9.49
N PRO A 156 -16.57 -7.06 -9.73
CA PRO A 156 -17.68 -6.17 -9.39
C PRO A 156 -17.66 -5.81 -7.91
N TRP A 157 -17.78 -4.51 -7.60
CA TRP A 157 -17.98 -4.06 -6.23
C TRP A 157 -19.33 -4.50 -5.68
N SER A 158 -19.43 -4.58 -4.36
CA SER A 158 -20.69 -4.79 -3.66
C SER A 158 -20.97 -3.63 -2.71
N THR A 159 -22.25 -3.30 -2.56
CA THR A 159 -22.75 -2.39 -1.52
C THR A 159 -24.00 -3.01 -0.90
N SER A 160 -24.12 -2.91 0.42
CA SER A 160 -25.29 -3.33 1.17
C SER A 160 -25.71 -2.18 2.10
N THR A 161 -27.00 -2.07 2.37
CA THR A 161 -27.54 -1.07 3.27
C THR A 161 -28.58 -1.72 4.18
N HIS A 162 -28.37 -1.58 5.49
CA HIS A 162 -29.35 -1.96 6.49
C HIS A 162 -30.17 -0.73 6.87
N GLU A 163 -31.34 -0.59 6.27
CA GLU A 163 -32.20 0.61 6.41
C GLU A 163 -32.54 0.93 7.87
N GLN A 164 -32.89 -0.08 8.68
CA GLN A 164 -33.28 0.12 10.08
C GLN A 164 -32.16 0.70 10.95
N ASN A 165 -30.91 0.33 10.68
CA ASN A 165 -29.75 0.81 11.45
C ASN A 165 -29.02 1.96 10.75
N ALA A 166 -29.45 2.34 9.54
CA ALA A 166 -28.76 3.28 8.66
C ALA A 166 -27.27 2.92 8.43
N GLU A 167 -26.98 1.61 8.37
CA GLU A 167 -25.63 1.09 8.18
C GLU A 167 -25.38 0.74 6.72
N VAL A 168 -24.17 1.01 6.26
CA VAL A 168 -23.70 0.71 4.91
C VAL A 168 -22.48 -0.21 5.02
N SER A 169 -22.37 -1.14 4.09
CA SER A 169 -21.19 -1.98 3.93
C SER A 169 -20.84 -2.09 2.46
N TRP A 170 -19.56 -2.13 2.14
CA TRP A 170 -19.09 -2.20 0.76
C TRP A 170 -17.78 -2.96 0.64
N SER A 171 -17.51 -3.46 -0.56
CA SER A 171 -16.27 -4.14 -0.91
C SER A 171 -15.86 -3.84 -2.34
N LEU A 172 -14.57 -3.70 -2.57
CA LEU A 172 -13.93 -3.48 -3.86
C LEU A 172 -12.65 -4.32 -3.95
N THR A 173 -12.55 -5.15 -4.98
CA THR A 173 -11.34 -5.92 -5.30
C THR A 173 -10.65 -5.27 -6.50
N ALA A 174 -9.35 -5.03 -6.37
CA ALA A 174 -8.54 -4.40 -7.39
C ALA A 174 -7.13 -5.00 -7.42
N GLU A 175 -6.42 -4.82 -8.53
CA GLU A 175 -5.04 -5.25 -8.70
C GLU A 175 -4.17 -4.06 -9.08
N GLU A 176 -2.91 -4.09 -8.67
CA GLU A 176 -1.92 -3.08 -8.99
C GLU A 176 -1.57 -3.11 -10.48
N GLU A 177 -1.54 -1.93 -11.08
CA GLU A 177 -1.06 -1.73 -12.43
C GLU A 177 0.47 -1.49 -12.38
N GLY A 178 1.22 -2.19 -13.23
CA GLY A 178 2.66 -2.05 -13.29
C GLY A 178 3.10 -0.64 -13.67
N PHE A 179 4.20 -0.18 -13.07
CA PHE A 179 4.80 1.11 -13.40
C PHE A 179 5.62 0.98 -14.69
N PHE A 180 5.26 1.74 -15.73
CA PHE A 180 6.03 1.88 -16.98
C PHE A 180 6.94 3.12 -16.96
#